data_AF-C6HRG7-F1
#
_entry.id   AF-C6HRG7-F1
#
_cell.length_a   1.000
_cell.length_b   1.000
_cell.length_c   1.000
_cell.angle_alpha   90.00
_cell.angle_beta   90.00
_cell.angle_gamma   90.00
#
_symmetry.space_group_name_H-M   'P 1'
#
loop_
_entity.id
_entity.type
_entity.pdbx_description
1 polymer ?
#
loop_
_entity_poly.entity_id
_entity_poly.type
_entity_poly.pdbx_seq_one_letter_code
_entity_poly.pdbx_strand_id
1 'polypeptide(L)'
;MKNWGMAINRVVADSIIGRGFRLENSGHRHERKGSRFLTEVRAGLTTFFAMAYIISVNSNILTQSGSTCICSDQENPTCAGNTEYELCLNALRRDFITGTAAIAALSSFCMGLFANMPIALAPRMGLNAYFTYNVVGFRGTGPVPYRLALTAVFIEGFVFVGLSVCGMRQWLARAIPRSIKLASGAGIGLYLCAFNTFGFT
;
A
#
# COMPACT_ATOMS: atom_id res chain seq x y z
N MET A 1 26.50 -27.85 6.33
CA MET A 1 25.17 -27.21 6.11
C MET A 1 25.11 -26.16 4.98
N LYS A 2 26.22 -25.66 4.41
CA LYS A 2 26.21 -24.62 3.33
C LYS A 2 25.67 -25.07 1.95
N ASN A 3 25.57 -26.37 1.67
CA ASN A 3 25.26 -26.88 0.32
C ASN A 3 23.77 -26.80 -0.07
N TRP A 4 22.85 -26.81 0.89
CA TRP A 4 21.41 -26.89 0.59
C TRP A 4 20.86 -25.62 -0.09
N GLY A 5 21.29 -24.44 0.37
CA GLY A 5 20.83 -23.18 -0.21
C GLY A 5 21.29 -22.98 -1.66
N MET A 6 22.52 -23.42 -1.99
CA MET A 6 23.03 -23.36 -3.36
C MET A 6 22.34 -24.41 -4.26
N ALA A 7 22.07 -25.60 -3.73
CA ALA A 7 21.34 -26.65 -4.46
C ALA A 7 19.92 -26.18 -4.83
N ILE A 8 19.17 -25.63 -3.87
CA ILE A 8 17.82 -25.08 -4.14
C ILE A 8 17.87 -23.95 -5.16
N ASN A 9 18.79 -23.00 -4.99
CA ASN A 9 18.92 -21.89 -5.93
C ASN A 9 19.22 -22.36 -7.35
N ARG A 10 20.07 -23.38 -7.52
CA ARG A 10 20.41 -23.94 -8.84
C ARG A 10 19.24 -24.70 -9.47
N VAL A 11 18.57 -25.56 -8.69
CA VAL A 11 17.40 -26.32 -9.15
C VAL A 11 16.27 -25.37 -9.59
N VAL A 12 16.04 -24.30 -8.83
CA VAL A 12 15.02 -23.29 -9.19
C VAL A 12 15.46 -22.45 -10.38
N ALA A 13 16.75 -22.10 -10.50
CA ALA A 13 17.27 -21.35 -11.64
C ALA A 13 17.12 -22.12 -12.97
N ASP A 14 17.37 -23.43 -12.96
CA ASP A 14 17.25 -24.29 -14.15
C ASP A 14 15.78 -24.55 -14.58
N SER A 15 14.82 -24.25 -13.70
CA SER A 15 13.39 -24.46 -13.95
C SER A 15 12.74 -23.39 -14.84
N ILE A 16 11.51 -23.67 -15.31
CA ILE A 16 10.68 -22.72 -16.07
C ILE A 16 10.43 -21.44 -15.26
N ILE A 17 10.31 -21.56 -13.94
CA ILE A 17 10.14 -20.44 -13.00
C ILE A 17 11.40 -19.56 -13.00
N GLY A 18 12.59 -20.17 -13.00
CA GLY A 18 13.86 -19.45 -13.07
C GLY A 18 14.04 -18.66 -14.36
N ARG A 19 13.66 -19.24 -15.51
CA ARG A 19 13.64 -18.53 -16.80
C ARG A 19 12.58 -17.43 -16.85
N GLY A 20 11.41 -17.68 -16.26
CA GLY A 20 10.35 -16.70 -16.11
C GLY A 20 10.83 -15.47 -15.35
N PHE A 21 11.30 -15.65 -14.11
CA PHE A 21 11.74 -14.55 -13.24
C PHE A 21 13.15 -14.00 -13.53
N ARG A 22 13.80 -14.47 -14.60
CA ARG A 22 15.15 -14.04 -15.02
C ARG A 22 16.19 -14.19 -13.91
N LEU A 23 16.13 -15.28 -13.15
CA LEU A 23 17.04 -15.59 -12.05
C LEU A 23 18.48 -15.80 -12.55
N GLU A 24 19.45 -15.58 -11.66
CA GLU A 24 20.87 -15.83 -11.91
C GLU A 24 21.11 -17.30 -12.33
N ASN A 25 21.81 -17.53 -13.45
CA ASN A 25 22.06 -18.86 -14.05
C ASN A 25 20.85 -19.55 -14.70
N SER A 26 19.75 -18.82 -14.97
CA SER A 26 18.58 -19.39 -15.66
C SER A 26 18.74 -19.60 -17.18
N GLY A 27 19.88 -19.18 -17.76
CA GLY A 27 20.14 -19.27 -19.20
C GLY A 27 19.33 -18.27 -20.05
N HIS A 28 18.68 -17.28 -19.42
CA HIS A 28 17.91 -16.24 -20.10
C HIS A 28 18.83 -15.08 -20.57
N ARG A 29 18.63 -14.55 -21.79
CA ARG A 29 19.50 -13.51 -22.41
C ARG A 29 19.59 -12.19 -21.59
N HIS A 30 18.60 -11.94 -20.73
CA HIS A 30 18.57 -10.80 -19.81
C HIS A 30 18.46 -11.26 -18.34
N GLU A 31 19.39 -12.07 -17.87
CA GLU A 31 19.45 -12.49 -16.46
C GLU A 31 19.78 -11.32 -15.51
N ARG A 32 19.18 -11.33 -14.31
CA ARG A 32 19.56 -10.40 -13.23
C ARG A 32 20.67 -11.02 -12.38
N LYS A 33 21.87 -10.47 -12.50
CA LYS A 33 23.03 -10.85 -11.66
C LYS A 33 22.69 -10.61 -10.18
N GLY A 34 22.82 -11.64 -9.33
CA GLY A 34 22.54 -11.59 -7.89
C GLY A 34 21.10 -11.88 -7.47
N SER A 35 20.17 -12.08 -8.42
CA SER A 35 18.78 -12.46 -8.14
C SER A 35 18.67 -13.98 -7.99
N ARG A 36 18.83 -14.47 -6.75
CA ARG A 36 18.69 -15.89 -6.39
C ARG A 36 17.37 -16.10 -5.67
N PHE A 37 16.77 -17.28 -5.81
CA PHE A 37 15.48 -17.60 -5.18
C PHE A 37 15.44 -17.27 -3.68
N LEU A 38 16.44 -17.72 -2.91
CA LEU A 38 16.47 -17.45 -1.47
C LEU A 38 16.73 -15.96 -1.13
N THR A 39 17.47 -15.25 -1.98
CA THR A 39 17.70 -13.81 -1.82
C THR A 39 16.41 -13.02 -2.05
N GLU A 40 15.65 -13.38 -3.09
CA GLU A 40 14.36 -12.76 -3.41
C GLU A 40 13.30 -13.07 -2.35
N VAL A 41 13.23 -14.31 -1.85
CA VAL A 41 12.33 -14.66 -0.73
C VAL A 41 12.68 -13.85 0.51
N ARG A 42 13.97 -13.70 0.83
CA ARG A 42 14.40 -12.88 1.97
C ARG A 42 14.08 -11.40 1.76
N ALA A 43 14.28 -10.87 0.55
CA ALA A 43 13.95 -9.48 0.21
C ALA A 43 12.43 -9.23 0.29
N GLY A 44 11.62 -10.19 -0.15
CA GLY A 44 10.17 -10.15 -0.01
C GLY A 44 9.73 -10.15 1.44
N LEU A 45 10.31 -11.02 2.28
CA LEU A 45 10.04 -11.09 3.71
C LEU A 45 10.41 -9.77 4.43
N THR A 46 11.57 -9.18 4.12
CA THR A 46 11.94 -7.88 4.68
C THR A 46 10.98 -6.77 4.26
N THR A 47 10.50 -6.80 3.02
CA THR A 47 9.53 -5.82 2.51
C THR A 47 8.17 -5.98 3.19
N PHE A 48 7.74 -7.23 3.42
CA PHE A 48 6.52 -7.53 4.16
C PHE A 48 6.56 -6.92 5.56
N PHE A 49 7.63 -7.18 6.33
CA PHE A 49 7.75 -6.59 7.67
C PHE A 49 7.89 -5.07 7.65
N ALA A 50 8.60 -4.50 6.67
CA ALA A 50 8.73 -3.05 6.51
C ALA A 50 7.39 -2.36 6.18
N MET A 51 6.46 -3.04 5.51
CA MET A 51 5.15 -2.50 5.14
C MET A 51 4.01 -2.99 6.04
N ALA A 52 4.25 -3.91 6.97
CA ALA A 52 3.22 -4.48 7.83
C ALA A 52 2.51 -3.42 8.69
N TYR A 53 3.23 -2.38 9.11
CA TYR A 53 2.65 -1.26 9.86
C TYR A 53 1.54 -0.54 9.09
N ILE A 54 1.51 -0.63 7.76
CA ILE A 54 0.48 -0.01 6.93
C ILE A 54 -0.90 -0.59 7.23
N ILE A 55 -0.98 -1.87 7.58
CA ILE A 55 -2.25 -2.56 7.84
C ILE A 55 -2.95 -1.94 9.07
N SER A 56 -2.22 -1.71 10.15
CA SER A 56 -2.77 -1.12 11.37
C SER A 56 -2.97 0.39 11.26
N VAL A 57 -2.02 1.11 10.66
CA VAL A 57 -2.10 2.58 10.56
C VAL A 57 -3.17 3.02 9.57
N ASN A 58 -3.31 2.34 8.43
CA ASN A 58 -4.35 2.67 7.45
C ASN A 58 -5.76 2.54 8.02
N SER A 59 -6.03 1.44 8.72
CA SER A 59 -7.34 1.23 9.35
C SER A 59 -7.63 2.27 10.42
N ASN A 60 -6.62 2.67 11.20
CA ASN A 60 -6.79 3.72 12.20
C ASN A 60 -7.17 5.07 11.54
N ILE A 61 -6.41 5.51 10.53
CA ILE A 61 -6.66 6.78 9.83
C ILE A 61 -8.03 6.77 9.14
N LEU A 62 -8.42 5.68 8.47
CA LEU A 62 -9.71 5.62 7.78
C LEU A 62 -10.89 5.62 8.76
N THR A 63 -10.79 4.91 9.89
CA THR A 63 -11.87 4.90 10.90
C THR A 63 -12.10 6.25 11.56
N GLN A 64 -11.08 7.11 11.64
CA GLN A 64 -11.22 8.45 12.19
C GLN A 64 -12.10 9.39 11.34
N SER A 65 -12.36 9.07 10.08
CA SER A 65 -13.28 9.83 9.22
C SER A 65 -14.76 9.61 9.59
N GLY A 66 -15.05 8.66 10.49
CA GLY A 66 -16.41 8.20 10.80
C GLY A 66 -16.97 7.18 9.81
N SER A 67 -16.38 7.08 8.62
CA SER A 67 -16.69 6.05 7.62
C SER A 67 -18.20 5.91 7.38
N THR A 68 -18.75 4.70 7.52
CA THR A 68 -20.17 4.40 7.33
C THR A 68 -21.00 4.46 8.62
N CYS A 69 -20.38 4.71 9.77
CA CYS A 69 -21.09 4.86 11.04
C CYS A 69 -21.82 6.20 11.07
N ILE A 70 -23.10 6.18 11.44
CA ILE A 70 -23.94 7.38 11.50
C ILE A 70 -24.01 7.85 12.94
N CYS A 71 -23.76 9.13 13.13
CA CYS A 71 -23.97 9.84 14.38
C CYS A 71 -25.38 10.42 14.39
N SER A 72 -26.25 9.91 15.26
CA SER A 72 -27.63 10.41 15.41
C SER A 72 -27.78 11.48 16.50
N ASP A 73 -26.69 11.87 17.17
CA ASP A 73 -26.74 12.83 18.28
C ASP A 73 -26.59 14.26 17.80
N GLN A 74 -27.61 15.08 18.09
CA GLN A 74 -27.67 16.49 17.67
C GLN A 74 -26.89 17.43 18.61
N GLU A 75 -26.54 16.96 19.81
CA GLU A 75 -25.82 17.72 20.84
C GLU A 75 -24.29 17.59 20.74
N ASN A 76 -23.80 16.48 20.16
CA ASN A 76 -22.37 16.21 19.97
C ASN A 76 -22.06 15.79 18.52
N PRO A 77 -21.62 16.71 17.65
CA PRO A 77 -21.34 16.41 16.23
C PRO A 77 -20.17 15.43 16.03
N THR A 78 -19.44 15.07 17.09
CA THR A 78 -18.33 14.12 17.07
C THR A 78 -18.64 12.79 17.75
N CYS A 79 -19.86 12.56 18.28
CA CYS A 79 -20.22 11.33 19.00
C CYS A 79 -19.17 10.87 20.03
N ALA A 80 -18.53 11.80 20.71
CA ALA A 80 -17.48 11.47 21.67
C ALA A 80 -18.10 10.84 22.92
N GLY A 81 -17.82 9.55 23.16
CA GLY A 81 -18.30 8.82 24.34
C GLY A 81 -19.50 7.89 24.10
N ASN A 82 -20.03 7.81 22.89
CA ASN A 82 -21.11 6.87 22.55
C ASN A 82 -20.57 5.45 22.36
N THR A 83 -21.06 4.52 23.18
CA THR A 83 -20.65 3.10 23.12
C THR A 83 -21.03 2.44 21.80
N GLU A 84 -22.22 2.73 21.25
CA GLU A 84 -22.66 2.17 19.97
C GLU A 84 -21.78 2.60 18.80
N TYR A 85 -21.36 3.86 18.78
CA TYR A 85 -20.51 4.41 17.72
C TYR A 85 -19.09 3.82 17.78
N GLU A 86 -18.50 3.70 18.97
CA GLU A 86 -17.19 3.07 19.14
C GLU A 86 -17.21 1.58 18.80
N LEU A 87 -18.30 0.86 19.09
CA LEU A 87 -18.48 -0.52 18.65
C LEU A 87 -18.53 -0.63 17.12
N CYS A 88 -19.23 0.28 16.44
CA CYS A 88 -19.25 0.37 14.98
C CYS A 88 -17.85 0.63 14.40
N LEU A 89 -17.10 1.59 14.95
CA LEU A 89 -15.73 1.88 14.51
C LEU A 89 -14.77 0.70 14.70
N ASN A 90 -14.92 -0.03 15.80
CA ASN A 90 -14.09 -1.21 16.09
C ASN A 90 -14.36 -2.36 15.11
N ALA A 91 -15.61 -2.54 14.66
CA ALA A 91 -15.95 -3.49 13.60
C ALA A 91 -15.27 -3.10 12.28
N LEU A 92 -15.45 -1.85 11.85
CA LEU A 92 -14.86 -1.32 10.61
C LEU A 92 -13.33 -1.38 10.59
N ARG A 93 -12.67 -1.16 11.74
CA ARG A 93 -11.21 -1.30 11.84
C ARG A 93 -10.75 -2.68 11.42
N ARG A 94 -11.47 -3.74 11.82
CA ARG A 94 -11.15 -5.13 11.46
C ARG A 94 -11.39 -5.37 9.97
N ASP A 95 -12.49 -4.84 9.42
CA ASP A 95 -12.81 -4.98 8.00
C ASP A 95 -11.78 -4.27 7.11
N PHE A 96 -11.28 -3.10 7.51
CA PHE A 96 -10.22 -2.42 6.78
C PHE A 96 -8.88 -3.15 6.85
N ILE A 97 -8.55 -3.76 7.99
CA ILE A 97 -7.33 -4.57 8.16
C ILE A 97 -7.37 -5.77 7.19
N THR A 98 -8.47 -6.54 7.21
CA THR A 98 -8.61 -7.73 6.37
C THR A 98 -8.71 -7.37 4.89
N GLY A 99 -9.49 -6.34 4.54
CA GLY A 99 -9.63 -5.85 3.17
C GLY A 99 -8.32 -5.32 2.59
N THR A 100 -7.59 -4.50 3.35
CA THR A 100 -6.28 -3.96 2.92
C THR A 100 -5.28 -5.09 2.70
N ALA A 101 -5.21 -6.06 3.62
CA ALA A 101 -4.30 -7.20 3.50
C ALA A 101 -4.63 -8.06 2.26
N ALA A 102 -5.91 -8.37 2.03
CA ALA A 102 -6.34 -9.17 0.90
C ALA A 102 -6.04 -8.49 -0.45
N ILE A 103 -6.36 -7.20 -0.59
CA ILE A 103 -6.14 -6.45 -1.83
C ILE A 103 -4.65 -6.23 -2.09
N ALA A 104 -3.85 -5.93 -1.06
CA ALA A 104 -2.40 -5.77 -1.20
C ALA A 104 -1.71 -7.09 -1.60
N ALA A 105 -2.14 -8.22 -1.03
CA ALA A 105 -1.67 -9.54 -1.40
C ALA A 105 -2.03 -9.89 -2.84
N LEU A 106 -3.30 -9.70 -3.24
CA LEU A 106 -3.77 -9.93 -4.60
C LEU A 106 -2.99 -9.05 -5.61
N SER A 107 -2.87 -7.75 -5.33
CA SER A 107 -2.21 -6.80 -6.22
C SER A 107 -0.73 -7.12 -6.40
N SER A 108 -0.03 -7.42 -5.30
CA SER A 108 1.39 -7.78 -5.33
C SER A 108 1.61 -9.12 -6.04
N PHE A 109 0.69 -10.08 -5.86
CA PHE A 109 0.72 -11.36 -6.56
C PHE A 109 0.51 -11.19 -8.08
N CYS A 110 -0.52 -10.44 -8.50
CA CYS A 110 -0.77 -10.16 -9.91
C CYS A 110 0.39 -9.40 -10.56
N MET A 111 1.00 -8.44 -9.85
CA MET A 111 2.16 -7.70 -10.35
C MET A 111 3.38 -8.61 -10.50
N GLY A 112 3.60 -9.53 -9.56
CA GLY A 112 4.66 -10.53 -9.64
C GLY A 112 4.47 -11.50 -10.82
N LEU A 113 3.25 -12.01 -11.02
CA LEU A 113 2.96 -13.03 -12.03
C LEU A 113 2.93 -12.46 -13.45
N PHE A 114 2.25 -11.33 -13.67
CA PHE A 114 2.06 -10.77 -15.02
C PHE A 114 3.14 -9.77 -15.44
N ALA A 115 3.57 -8.90 -14.52
CA ALA A 115 4.53 -7.85 -14.86
C ALA A 115 5.99 -8.29 -14.65
N ASN A 116 6.22 -9.42 -13.97
CA ASN A 116 7.54 -10.02 -13.75
C ASN A 116 8.56 -9.00 -13.20
N MET A 117 8.09 -8.16 -12.27
CA MET A 117 8.87 -7.12 -11.60
C MET A 117 8.64 -7.22 -10.08
N PRO A 118 9.69 -7.25 -9.25
CA PRO A 118 9.58 -7.36 -7.80
C PRO A 118 9.21 -5.99 -7.20
N ILE A 119 7.94 -5.61 -7.33
CA ILE A 119 7.39 -4.36 -6.78
C ILE A 119 6.24 -4.74 -5.85
N ALA A 120 6.39 -4.42 -4.56
CA ALA A 120 5.31 -4.55 -3.59
C ALA A 120 4.33 -3.37 -3.73
N LEU A 121 3.04 -3.68 -3.78
CA LEU A 121 1.97 -2.69 -3.88
C LEU A 121 1.27 -2.58 -2.52
N ALA A 122 1.24 -1.36 -1.97
CA ALA A 122 0.59 -1.06 -0.71
C ALA A 122 -0.16 0.29 -0.77
N PRO A 123 -1.17 0.50 0.09
CA PRO A 123 -1.91 1.76 0.15
C PRO A 123 -0.99 2.94 0.47
N ARG A 124 -1.25 4.08 -0.17
CA ARG A 124 -0.48 5.31 0.05
C ARG A 124 -1.10 6.11 1.19
N MET A 125 -0.47 6.07 2.36
CA MET A 125 -0.98 6.70 3.59
C MET A 125 -1.30 8.19 3.48
N GLY A 126 -0.50 8.96 2.75
CA GLY A 126 -0.70 10.41 2.64
C GLY A 126 -2.04 10.79 1.98
N LEU A 127 -2.49 10.02 0.98
CA LEU A 127 -3.79 10.26 0.35
C LEU A 127 -4.94 9.88 1.28
N ASN A 128 -4.78 8.80 2.06
CA ASN A 128 -5.78 8.38 3.03
C ASN A 128 -5.90 9.38 4.18
N ALA A 129 -4.79 9.96 4.63
CA ALA A 129 -4.79 11.05 5.62
C ALA A 129 -5.45 12.32 5.05
N TYR A 130 -5.13 12.70 3.81
CA TYR A 130 -5.79 13.84 3.16
C TYR A 130 -7.31 13.62 3.03
N PHE A 131 -7.73 12.44 2.58
CA PHE A 131 -9.12 12.04 2.48
C PHE A 131 -9.84 12.12 3.83
N THR A 132 -9.26 11.53 4.88
CA THR A 132 -9.85 11.52 6.22
C THR A 132 -9.94 12.92 6.82
N TYR A 133 -8.85 13.69 6.83
CA TYR A 133 -8.80 14.93 7.61
C TYR A 133 -9.24 16.18 6.86
N ASN A 134 -9.04 16.24 5.53
CA ASN A 134 -9.37 17.43 4.75
C ASN A 134 -10.69 17.29 3.97
N VAL A 135 -10.98 16.10 3.42
CA VAL A 135 -12.18 15.91 2.57
C VAL A 135 -13.39 15.56 3.41
N VAL A 136 -13.30 14.48 4.19
CA VAL A 136 -14.42 13.99 5.03
C VAL A 136 -14.42 14.64 6.42
N GLY A 137 -13.25 15.07 6.90
CA GLY A 137 -13.07 15.62 8.23
C GLY A 137 -13.13 14.57 9.34
N PHE A 138 -12.70 14.95 10.54
CA PHE A 138 -12.74 14.06 11.69
C PHE A 138 -14.20 13.72 12.03
N ARG A 139 -14.55 12.44 11.99
CA ARG A 139 -15.90 11.91 12.25
C ARG A 139 -16.99 12.57 11.39
N GLY A 140 -16.70 12.89 10.13
CA GLY A 140 -17.69 13.41 9.19
C GLY A 140 -18.03 14.90 9.36
N THR A 141 -17.21 15.65 10.10
CA THR A 141 -17.35 17.12 10.28
C THR A 141 -16.92 17.93 9.06
N GLY A 142 -16.37 17.29 8.02
CA GLY A 142 -15.85 17.94 6.84
C GLY A 142 -16.93 18.36 5.84
N PRO A 143 -16.51 19.06 4.76
CA PRO A 143 -17.40 19.63 3.76
C PRO A 143 -18.11 18.60 2.87
N VAL A 144 -17.60 17.36 2.79
CA VAL A 144 -18.09 16.33 1.87
C VAL A 144 -18.48 15.06 2.64
N PRO A 145 -19.69 14.51 2.45
CA PRO A 145 -20.08 13.28 3.11
C PRO A 145 -19.23 12.10 2.62
N TYR A 146 -18.90 11.17 3.53
CA TYR A 146 -18.04 10.01 3.25
C TYR A 146 -18.45 9.22 2.00
N ARG A 147 -19.76 8.99 1.80
CA ARG A 147 -20.30 8.27 0.64
C ARG A 147 -19.96 8.98 -0.69
N LEU A 148 -20.12 10.30 -0.74
CA LEU A 148 -19.80 11.09 -1.94
C LEU A 148 -18.30 11.08 -2.21
N ALA A 149 -17.48 11.21 -1.15
CA ALA A 149 -16.03 11.13 -1.27
C ALA A 149 -15.56 9.76 -1.82
N LEU A 150 -16.15 8.65 -1.38
CA LEU A 150 -15.86 7.33 -1.92
C LEU A 150 -16.26 7.17 -3.39
N THR A 151 -17.40 7.74 -3.81
CA THR A 151 -17.78 7.70 -5.24
C THR A 151 -16.78 8.43 -6.13
N ALA A 152 -16.19 9.53 -5.65
CA ALA A 152 -15.14 10.25 -6.37
C ALA A 152 -13.87 9.41 -6.50
N VAL A 153 -13.46 8.70 -5.44
CA VAL A 153 -12.30 7.78 -5.47
C VAL A 153 -12.54 6.61 -6.44
N PHE A 154 -13.76 6.08 -6.47
CA PHE A 154 -14.11 5.01 -7.40
C PHE A 154 -14.02 5.46 -8.87
N ILE A 155 -14.50 6.68 -9.18
CA ILE A 155 -14.38 7.28 -10.52
C ILE A 155 -12.91 7.56 -10.86
N GLU A 156 -12.13 8.07 -9.92
CA GLU A 156 -10.69 8.29 -10.10
C GLU A 156 -9.95 7.01 -10.49
N GLY A 157 -10.32 5.87 -9.89
CA GLY A 157 -9.79 4.56 -10.28
C GLY A 157 -10.02 4.22 -11.76
N PHE A 158 -11.22 4.48 -12.30
CA PHE A 158 -11.49 4.28 -13.73
C PHE A 158 -10.69 5.24 -14.62
N VAL A 159 -10.57 6.50 -14.22
CA VAL A 159 -9.75 7.49 -14.92
C VAL A 159 -8.29 7.04 -14.94
N PHE A 160 -7.76 6.54 -13.83
CA PHE A 160 -6.39 6.04 -13.72
C PHE A 160 -6.14 4.80 -14.60
N VAL A 161 -7.12 3.87 -14.67
CA VAL A 161 -7.06 2.72 -15.59
C VAL A 161 -7.02 3.19 -17.04
N GLY A 162 -7.90 4.12 -17.43
CA GLY A 162 -7.91 4.70 -18.77
C GLY A 162 -6.59 5.36 -19.14
N LEU A 163 -6.02 6.16 -18.22
CA LEU A 163 -4.71 6.79 -18.40
C LEU A 163 -3.55 5.78 -18.49
N SER A 164 -3.65 4.67 -17.76
CA SER A 164 -2.66 3.59 -17.77
C SER A 164 -2.68 2.83 -19.11
N VAL A 165 -3.85 2.58 -19.68
CA VAL A 165 -4.01 1.93 -20.99
C VAL A 165 -3.47 2.82 -22.11
N CYS A 166 -3.69 4.14 -22.05
CA CYS A 166 -3.12 5.11 -23.00
C CYS A 166 -1.59 5.29 -22.89
N GLY A 167 -0.88 4.56 -22.02
CA GLY A 167 0.58 4.60 -21.90
C GLY A 167 1.14 5.88 -21.25
N MET A 168 0.27 6.76 -20.73
CA MET A 168 0.63 8.07 -20.18
C MET A 168 1.54 7.96 -18.95
N ARG A 169 1.49 6.83 -18.23
CA ARG A 169 2.30 6.57 -17.03
C ARG A 169 3.80 6.78 -17.26
N GLN A 170 4.32 6.35 -18.41
CA GLN A 170 5.75 6.49 -18.74
C GLN A 170 6.12 7.93 -19.12
N TRP A 171 5.16 8.69 -19.66
CA TRP A 171 5.32 10.09 -20.03
C TRP A 171 5.32 10.97 -18.78
N LEU A 172 4.36 10.78 -17.87
CA LEU A 172 4.28 11.49 -16.60
C LEU A 172 5.55 11.27 -15.76
N ALA A 173 6.03 10.03 -15.67
CA ALA A 173 7.27 9.72 -14.96
C ALA A 173 8.50 10.43 -15.56
N ARG A 174 8.51 10.73 -16.86
CA ARG A 174 9.59 11.48 -17.52
C ARG A 174 9.43 13.00 -17.36
N ALA A 175 8.21 13.50 -17.26
CA ALA A 175 7.93 14.93 -17.07
C ALA A 175 8.37 15.45 -15.69
N ILE A 176 8.39 14.60 -14.65
CA ILE A 176 8.76 15.03 -13.30
C ILE A 176 10.30 15.21 -13.18
N PRO A 177 10.79 16.42 -12.86
CA PRO A 177 12.21 16.69 -12.70
C PRO A 177 12.81 15.92 -11.52
N ARG A 178 14.12 15.62 -11.59
CA ARG A 178 14.81 14.82 -10.56
C ARG A 178 14.75 15.44 -9.17
N SER A 179 14.72 16.77 -9.07
CA SER A 179 14.60 17.49 -7.79
C SER A 179 13.31 17.16 -7.04
N ILE A 180 12.17 17.13 -7.73
CA ILE A 180 10.87 16.79 -7.11
C ILE A 180 10.85 15.32 -6.66
N LYS A 181 11.43 14.40 -7.45
CA LYS A 181 11.51 12.98 -7.06
C LYS A 181 12.32 12.76 -5.78
N LEU A 182 13.46 13.45 -5.66
CA LEU A 182 14.31 13.38 -4.47
C LEU A 182 13.62 14.05 -3.27
N ALA A 183 12.99 15.21 -3.47
CA ALA A 183 12.25 15.92 -2.42
C ALA A 183 11.07 15.09 -1.88
N SER A 184 10.31 14.42 -2.75
CA SER A 184 9.23 13.52 -2.31
C SER A 184 9.75 12.36 -1.47
N GLY A 185 10.87 11.75 -1.86
CA GLY A 185 11.52 10.69 -1.07
C GLY A 185 11.99 11.19 0.30
N ALA A 186 12.64 12.36 0.35
CA ALA A 186 13.09 12.99 1.58
C ALA A 186 11.92 13.37 2.51
N GLY A 187 10.82 13.89 1.94
CA GLY A 187 9.62 14.26 2.69
C GLY A 187 8.91 13.06 3.33
N ILE A 188 8.80 11.94 2.62
CA ILE A 188 8.24 10.69 3.18
C ILE A 188 9.14 10.17 4.32
N GLY A 189 10.46 10.21 4.14
CA GLY A 189 11.42 9.80 5.17
C GLY A 189 11.35 10.67 6.42
N LEU A 190 11.32 12.00 6.26
CA LEU A 190 11.23 12.95 7.37
C LEU A 190 9.89 12.82 8.12
N TYR A 191 8.78 12.62 7.41
CA TYR A 191 7.48 12.35 8.02
C TYR A 191 7.50 11.08 8.89
N LEU A 192 8.10 9.99 8.38
CA LEU A 192 8.23 8.74 9.13
C LEU A 192 9.16 8.89 10.35
N CYS A 193 10.25 9.65 10.23
CA CYS A 193 11.13 9.98 11.36
C CYS A 193 10.36 10.75 12.45
N ALA A 194 9.59 11.76 12.07
CA ALA A 194 8.78 12.54 13.01
C ALA A 194 7.78 11.64 13.77
N PHE A 195 7.11 10.71 13.07
CA PHE A 195 6.21 9.75 13.71
C PHE A 195 6.91 8.80 14.69
N ASN A 196 8.09 8.29 14.35
CA ASN A 196 8.81 7.35 15.22
C ASN A 196 9.42 8.06 16.44
N THR A 197 9.91 9.29 16.29
CA THR A 197 10.50 10.06 17.40
C THR A 197 9.45 10.63 18.37
N PHE A 198 8.23 10.95 17.92
CA PHE A 198 7.18 11.50 18.81
C PHE A 198 6.10 10.51 19.26
N GLY A 199 6.04 9.30 18.67
CA GLY A 199 5.03 8.28 19.00
C GLY A 199 5.46 7.21 20.01
N PHE A 200 6.71 7.26 20.50
CA PHE A 200 7.29 6.29 21.43
C PHE A 200 7.93 6.95 22.68
N THR A 201 7.47 8.14 23.07
CA THR A 201 7.72 8.74 24.40
C THR A 201 6.42 9.23 24.99
#